data_AF-A0A9P6FUZ2-F1
#
_entry.id   AF-A0A9P6FUZ2-F1
#
_cell.length_a   1.000
_cell.length_b   1.000
_cell.length_c   1.000
_cell.angle_alpha   90.00
_cell.angle_beta   90.00
_cell.angle_gamma   90.00
#
_symmetry.space_group_name_H-M   'P 1'
#
loop_
_entity.id
_entity.type
_entity.pdbx_description
1 polymer ?
#
loop_
_entity_poly.entity_id
_entity_poly.type
_entity_poly.pdbx_seq_one_letter_code
_entity_poly.pdbx_strand_id
1 'polypeptide(L)'
;MGNVFPPNRDIHETYDLKGSTLGRAISDEELMNNPRATQKDLNWITRNRKLELGPEKRHLFVEQIKRDVELLARLNIMDYSLLIGIHDIERGNKDNIRDNTLKVFQPDTSKKLVRVPSRRDKRLSKANALRTAVKLSDPQALAPASLPSDSFSERRYYILTPYNYVKKIEHLWKSLSQDKHAISAVNPKEYAERFLRFMIHAIKVNNDVISVLESNRHPHSE
;
A
#
# COMPACT_ATOMS: atom_id res chain seq x y z
N MET A 1 -8.49 6.80 2.55
CA MET A 1 -7.24 7.06 1.81
C MET A 1 -7.60 7.55 0.43
N GLY A 2 -6.85 8.51 -0.12
CA GLY A 2 -6.95 8.86 -1.53
C GLY A 2 -6.31 7.77 -2.41
N ASN A 3 -6.70 7.72 -3.68
CA ASN A 3 -6.00 6.89 -4.66
C ASN A 3 -4.57 7.44 -4.86
N VAL A 4 -3.57 6.57 -4.73
CA VAL A 4 -2.15 6.96 -4.91
C VAL A 4 -1.86 7.24 -6.39
N PHE A 5 -2.54 6.55 -7.30
CA PHE A 5 -2.37 6.76 -8.72
C PHE A 5 -3.32 7.83 -9.24
N PRO A 6 -2.83 8.74 -10.10
CA PRO A 6 -3.65 9.78 -10.66
C PRO A 6 -4.80 9.15 -11.44
N PRO A 7 -6.05 9.54 -11.18
CA PRO A 7 -7.17 8.85 -11.76
C PRO A 7 -7.21 8.98 -13.26
N ASN A 8 -6.54 9.98 -13.86
CA ASN A 8 -6.55 10.37 -15.28
C ASN A 8 -5.44 9.75 -16.15
N ARG A 9 -4.62 8.83 -15.61
CA ARG A 9 -3.56 8.15 -16.39
C ARG A 9 -3.63 6.64 -16.24
N ASP A 10 -3.32 5.94 -17.33
CA ASP A 10 -3.21 4.48 -17.35
C ASP A 10 -1.88 4.04 -16.75
N ILE A 11 -1.89 3.22 -15.71
CA ILE A 11 -0.65 2.69 -15.11
C ILE A 11 -0.30 1.37 -15.80
N HIS A 12 0.82 1.34 -16.50
CA HIS A 12 1.24 0.19 -17.30
C HIS A 12 2.07 -0.82 -16.50
N GLU A 13 2.91 -0.34 -15.59
CA GLU A 13 3.65 -1.20 -14.66
C GLU A 13 3.43 -0.75 -13.22
N THR A 14 3.27 -1.69 -12.29
CA THR A 14 3.11 -1.40 -10.86
C THR A 14 4.08 -2.22 -10.04
N TYR A 15 4.72 -1.59 -9.06
CA TYR A 15 5.71 -2.20 -8.17
C TYR A 15 5.42 -1.89 -6.69
N ASP A 16 5.48 -2.91 -5.84
CA ASP A 16 5.48 -2.79 -4.37
C ASP A 16 6.88 -3.13 -3.86
N LEU A 17 7.61 -2.13 -3.37
CA LEU A 17 9.00 -2.26 -2.95
C LEU A 17 9.13 -2.12 -1.43
N LYS A 18 9.83 -3.04 -0.78
CA LYS A 18 10.09 -3.06 0.68
C LYS A 18 11.57 -3.14 1.05
N GLY A 19 12.44 -3.30 0.06
CA GLY A 19 13.87 -3.51 0.24
C GLY A 19 14.26 -4.91 0.74
N SER A 20 13.38 -5.90 0.63
CA SER A 20 13.67 -7.30 0.97
C SER A 20 13.48 -8.21 -0.25
N THR A 21 14.29 -9.27 -0.35
CA THR A 21 14.37 -10.11 -1.55
C THR A 21 13.67 -11.47 -1.39
N LEU A 22 13.54 -12.00 -0.17
CA LEU A 22 13.00 -13.35 0.06
C LEU A 22 11.48 -13.40 -0.22
N GLY A 23 11.06 -14.26 -1.15
CA GLY A 23 9.66 -14.41 -1.53
C GLY A 23 9.04 -13.16 -2.19
N ARG A 24 9.89 -12.21 -2.63
CA ARG A 24 9.46 -10.95 -3.23
C ARG A 24 9.70 -10.93 -4.74
N ALA A 25 9.17 -11.94 -5.41
CA ALA A 25 9.14 -12.05 -6.87
C ALA A 25 7.75 -12.45 -7.35
N ILE A 26 7.44 -12.10 -8.59
CA ILE A 26 6.34 -12.63 -9.40
C ILE A 26 6.99 -13.32 -10.61
N SER A 27 6.50 -14.51 -10.98
CA SER A 27 7.00 -15.22 -12.16
C SER A 27 6.54 -14.55 -13.44
N ASP A 28 7.31 -14.70 -14.53
CA ASP A 28 6.91 -14.12 -15.80
C ASP A 28 5.63 -14.79 -16.35
N GLU A 29 5.38 -16.06 -16.04
CA GLU A 29 4.12 -16.77 -16.35
C GLU A 29 2.90 -16.12 -15.70
N GLU A 30 3.01 -15.74 -14.42
CA GLU A 30 1.95 -15.01 -13.71
C GLU A 30 1.72 -13.63 -14.32
N LEU A 31 2.79 -12.96 -14.78
CA LEU A 31 2.68 -11.67 -15.44
C LEU A 31 2.08 -11.77 -16.85
N MET A 32 2.31 -12.87 -17.57
CA MET A 32 1.63 -13.12 -18.85
C MET A 32 0.13 -13.30 -18.66
N ASN A 33 -0.27 -14.03 -17.62
CA ASN A 33 -1.68 -14.24 -17.29
C ASN A 33 -2.35 -12.97 -16.73
N ASN A 34 -1.60 -12.17 -15.98
CA ASN A 34 -2.05 -10.91 -15.44
C ASN A 34 -0.99 -9.82 -15.61
N PRO A 35 -0.98 -9.12 -16.76
CA PRO A 35 -0.03 -8.05 -17.03
C PRO A 35 -0.08 -6.89 -16.02
N ARG A 36 -1.16 -6.81 -15.22
CA ARG A 36 -1.38 -5.79 -14.19
C ARG A 36 -0.93 -6.24 -12.80
N ALA A 37 -0.33 -7.42 -12.67
CA ALA A 37 0.15 -7.92 -11.39
C ALA A 37 1.19 -6.94 -10.80
N THR A 38 1.02 -6.59 -9.53
CA THR A 38 1.96 -5.71 -8.82
C THR A 38 3.26 -6.43 -8.57
N GLN A 39 4.27 -6.09 -9.35
CA GLN A 39 5.62 -6.64 -9.26
C GLN A 39 6.30 -6.23 -7.95
N LYS A 40 7.40 -6.92 -7.60
CA LYS A 40 8.07 -6.75 -6.30
C LYS A 40 9.57 -6.44 -6.45
N ASP A 41 10.29 -6.41 -5.34
CA ASP A 41 11.71 -6.05 -5.25
C ASP A 41 12.61 -6.87 -6.19
N LEU A 42 12.43 -8.19 -6.28
CA LEU A 42 13.30 -9.00 -7.14
C LEU A 42 13.05 -8.70 -8.61
N ASN A 43 11.80 -8.49 -9.03
CA ASN A 43 11.46 -8.09 -10.40
C ASN A 43 12.07 -6.74 -10.76
N TRP A 44 12.11 -5.79 -9.81
CA TRP A 44 12.75 -4.49 -10.00
C TRP A 44 14.26 -4.63 -10.28
N ILE A 45 14.93 -5.47 -9.49
CA ILE A 45 16.37 -5.74 -9.63
C ILE A 45 16.67 -6.48 -10.93
N THR A 46 15.97 -7.59 -11.21
CA THR A 46 16.24 -8.44 -12.38
C THR A 46 15.99 -7.74 -13.69
N ARG A 47 15.00 -6.83 -13.74
CA ARG A 47 14.68 -6.00 -14.91
C ARG A 47 15.53 -4.72 -15.01
N ASN A 48 16.54 -4.60 -14.14
CA ASN A 48 17.45 -3.45 -14.03
C ASN A 48 16.71 -2.10 -14.05
N ARG A 49 15.57 -2.01 -13.35
CA ARG A 49 14.77 -0.79 -13.29
C ARG A 49 15.46 0.25 -12.40
N LYS A 50 15.40 1.51 -12.81
CA LYS A 50 15.90 2.65 -12.05
C LYS A 50 14.94 3.83 -12.19
N LEU A 51 14.80 4.61 -11.12
CA LEU A 51 14.09 5.88 -11.15
C LEU A 51 15.01 6.98 -11.67
N GLU A 52 14.67 7.54 -12.83
CA GLU A 52 15.39 8.65 -13.42
C GLU A 52 14.81 9.97 -12.93
N LEU A 53 15.40 10.51 -11.86
CA LEU A 53 14.98 11.76 -11.25
C LEU A 53 16.04 12.83 -11.52
N GLY A 54 15.61 14.02 -11.97
CA GLY A 54 16.47 15.20 -12.03
C GLY A 54 17.01 15.58 -10.64
N PRO A 55 18.11 16.37 -10.56
CA PRO A 55 18.84 16.61 -9.32
C PRO A 55 17.96 17.18 -8.19
N GLU A 56 17.10 18.15 -8.50
CA GLU A 56 16.19 18.76 -7.54
C GLU A 56 15.15 17.75 -7.01
N LYS A 57 14.43 17.08 -7.92
CA LYS A 57 13.41 16.09 -7.55
C LYS A 57 14.00 14.92 -6.76
N ARG A 58 15.21 14.49 -7.12
CA ARG A 58 15.93 13.46 -6.39
C ARG A 58 16.23 13.90 -4.96
N HIS A 59 16.76 15.11 -4.78
CA HIS A 59 17.04 15.64 -3.45
C HIS A 59 15.76 15.68 -2.60
N LEU A 60 14.68 16.27 -3.13
CA LEU A 60 13.39 16.32 -2.45
C LEU A 60 12.84 14.93 -2.09
N PHE A 61 12.93 13.98 -3.02
CA PHE A 61 12.46 12.61 -2.81
C PHE A 61 13.25 11.87 -1.72
N VAL A 62 14.58 11.95 -1.76
CA VAL A 62 15.44 11.30 -0.77
C VAL A 62 15.25 11.91 0.62
N GLU A 63 15.20 13.24 0.70
CA GLU A 63 14.91 13.99 1.92
C GLU A 63 13.56 13.58 2.53
N GLN A 64 12.51 13.51 1.70
CA GLN A 64 11.17 13.14 2.15
C GLN A 64 11.13 11.70 2.66
N ILE A 65 11.63 10.74 1.89
CA ILE A 65 11.66 9.33 2.31
C ILE A 65 12.46 9.16 3.61
N LYS A 66 13.59 9.86 3.76
CA LYS A 66 14.37 9.80 5.00
C LYS A 66 13.56 10.24 6.21
N ARG A 67 12.86 11.37 6.12
CA ARG A 67 11.99 11.88 7.20
C ARG A 67 10.82 10.93 7.49
N ASP A 68 10.17 10.41 6.46
CA ASP A 68 9.04 9.50 6.61
C ASP A 68 9.45 8.17 7.26
N VAL A 69 10.57 7.61 6.81
CA VAL A 69 11.14 6.38 7.37
C VAL A 69 11.57 6.57 8.83
N GLU A 70 12.17 7.72 9.15
CA GLU A 70 12.53 8.06 10.53
C GLU A 70 11.28 8.14 11.43
N LEU A 71 10.20 8.78 10.96
CA LEU A 71 8.93 8.82 11.66
C LEU A 71 8.35 7.42 11.88
N LEU A 72 8.29 6.59 10.84
CA LEU A 72 7.78 5.22 10.92
C LEU A 72 8.60 4.36 11.89
N ALA A 73 9.92 4.51 11.88
CA ALA A 73 10.82 3.84 12.82
C ALA A 73 10.58 4.28 14.27
N ARG A 74 10.42 5.60 14.52
CA ARG A 74 10.10 6.14 15.85
C ARG A 74 8.77 5.61 16.40
N LEU A 75 7.80 5.38 15.51
CA LEU A 75 6.49 4.80 15.84
C LEU A 75 6.50 3.26 15.91
N ASN A 76 7.66 2.60 15.76
CA ASN A 76 7.81 1.15 15.71
C ASN A 76 6.93 0.46 14.65
N ILE A 77 6.75 1.13 13.52
CA ILE A 77 5.99 0.63 12.39
C ILE A 77 6.93 -0.04 11.40
N MET A 78 6.49 -1.17 10.87
CA MET A 78 7.23 -1.95 9.88
C MET A 78 6.28 -2.51 8.82
N ASP A 79 6.85 -3.22 7.84
CA ASP A 79 6.13 -3.83 6.71
C ASP A 79 5.45 -2.83 5.74
N TYR A 80 5.86 -1.56 5.76
CA TYR A 80 5.43 -0.56 4.77
C TYR A 80 6.15 -0.75 3.42
N SER A 81 5.47 -0.46 2.32
CA SER A 81 6.04 -0.49 0.97
C SER A 81 5.98 0.88 0.30
N LEU A 82 6.92 1.11 -0.63
CA LEU A 82 6.78 2.15 -1.63
C LEU A 82 6.05 1.56 -2.83
N LEU A 83 4.85 2.08 -3.10
CA LEU A 83 4.08 1.74 -4.28
C LEU A 83 4.48 2.66 -5.44
N ILE A 84 4.95 2.08 -6.54
CA ILE A 84 5.37 2.81 -7.74
C ILE A 84 4.48 2.40 -8.91
N GLY A 85 3.92 3.38 -9.60
CA GLY A 85 3.20 3.20 -10.86
C GLY A 85 3.96 3.88 -12.00
N ILE A 86 4.22 3.14 -13.07
CA ILE A 86 4.88 3.65 -14.26
C ILE A 86 3.83 3.85 -15.34
N HIS A 87 3.76 5.07 -15.84
CA HIS A 87 2.96 5.44 -17.01
C HIS A 87 3.90 5.72 -18.17
N ASP A 88 3.79 4.92 -19.22
CA ASP A 88 4.43 5.12 -20.51
C ASP A 88 3.71 6.22 -21.29
N ILE A 89 4.46 7.28 -21.61
CA ILE A 89 3.95 8.47 -22.29
C ILE A 89 3.60 8.17 -23.76
N GLU A 90 4.33 7.26 -24.42
CA GLU A 90 4.13 6.93 -25.83
C GLU A 90 2.84 6.11 -26.01
N ARG A 91 2.61 5.17 -25.09
CA ARG A 91 1.36 4.39 -25.01
C ARG A 91 0.20 5.29 -24.60
N GLY A 92 0.44 6.20 -23.65
CA GLY A 92 -0.58 7.10 -23.13
C GLY A 92 -1.76 6.33 -22.54
N ASN A 93 -2.98 6.87 -22.71
CA ASN A 93 -4.22 6.26 -22.21
C ASN A 93 -4.96 5.41 -23.26
N LYS A 94 -4.26 4.92 -24.30
CA LYS A 94 -4.88 4.20 -25.42
C LYS A 94 -5.38 2.81 -25.03
N ASP A 95 -4.83 2.26 -23.95
CA ASP A 95 -5.13 0.90 -23.49
C ASP A 95 -6.46 0.83 -22.70
N ASN A 96 -7.13 1.97 -22.45
CA ASN A 96 -8.38 2.10 -21.70
C ASN A 96 -8.37 1.25 -20.41
N ILE A 97 -7.22 1.19 -19.73
CA ILE A 97 -7.02 0.29 -18.57
C ILE A 97 -8.05 0.60 -17.47
N ARG A 98 -8.42 1.88 -17.40
CA ARG A 98 -9.36 2.47 -16.43
C ARG A 98 -10.77 1.89 -16.53
N ASP A 99 -11.25 1.56 -17.72
CA ASP A 99 -12.63 1.10 -17.93
C ASP A 99 -12.90 -0.26 -17.30
N ASN A 100 -11.86 -1.08 -17.15
CA ASN A 100 -11.95 -2.40 -16.52
C ASN A 100 -11.77 -2.38 -14.99
N THR A 101 -11.24 -1.29 -14.42
CA THR A 101 -10.91 -1.19 -12.98
C THR A 101 -11.84 -0.25 -12.23
N LEU A 102 -12.36 0.80 -12.87
CA LEU A 102 -13.31 1.73 -12.27
C LEU A 102 -14.75 1.19 -12.41
N LYS A 103 -15.17 0.36 -11.45
CA LYS A 103 -16.60 0.17 -11.21
C LYS A 103 -17.14 1.41 -10.51
N VAL A 104 -17.58 2.40 -11.29
CA VAL A 104 -18.43 3.45 -10.74
C VAL A 104 -19.73 2.77 -10.32
N PHE A 105 -19.93 2.61 -9.02
CA PHE A 105 -21.22 2.18 -8.49
C PHE A 105 -22.22 3.31 -8.76
N GLN A 106 -22.90 3.24 -9.89
CA GLN A 106 -24.09 4.04 -10.13
C GLN A 106 -25.27 3.21 -9.62
N PRO A 107 -25.89 3.55 -8.48
CA PRO A 107 -27.16 2.95 -8.11
C PRO A 107 -28.15 3.29 -9.22
N ASP A 108 -28.61 2.26 -9.93
CA ASP A 108 -29.46 2.37 -11.09
C ASP A 108 -30.87 2.84 -10.66
N THR A 109 -31.06 4.16 -10.55
CA THR A 109 -32.33 4.80 -10.14
C THR A 109 -33.38 4.79 -11.26
N SER A 110 -33.01 4.34 -12.46
CA SER A 110 -33.86 4.30 -13.65
C SER A 110 -34.83 3.11 -13.68
N LYS A 111 -34.50 2.03 -12.95
CA LYS A 111 -35.38 0.86 -12.85
C LYS A 111 -36.53 1.17 -11.91
N LYS A 112 -37.68 1.54 -12.48
CA LYS A 112 -38.97 1.40 -11.80
C LYS A 112 -39.05 -0.04 -11.28
N LEU A 113 -38.92 -0.21 -9.97
CA LEU A 113 -39.14 -1.49 -9.29
C LEU A 113 -40.58 -1.91 -9.56
N VAL A 114 -40.79 -2.76 -10.58
CA VAL A 114 -42.10 -3.37 -10.80
C VAL A 114 -42.36 -4.28 -9.62
N ARG A 115 -43.36 -3.92 -8.82
CA ARG A 115 -43.81 -4.70 -7.68
C ARG A 115 -44.41 -6.01 -8.21
N VAL A 116 -43.59 -7.04 -8.36
CA VAL A 116 -44.06 -8.37 -8.72
C VAL A 116 -44.89 -8.89 -7.54
N PRO A 117 -46.19 -9.22 -7.71
CA PRO A 117 -46.95 -9.83 -6.63
C PRO A 117 -46.29 -11.17 -6.30
N SER A 118 -45.77 -11.30 -5.08
CA SER A 118 -45.19 -12.54 -4.59
C SER A 118 -46.25 -13.65 -4.66
N ARG A 119 -46.01 -14.66 -5.49
CA ARG A 119 -46.76 -15.93 -5.42
C ARG A 119 -46.68 -16.43 -3.98
N ARG A 120 -47.83 -16.69 -3.38
CA ARG A 120 -47.99 -17.17 -2.01
C ARG A 120 -47.48 -18.61 -1.90
N ASP A 121 -46.18 -18.78 -1.78
CA ASP A 121 -45.64 -19.99 -1.16
C ASP A 121 -45.70 -19.83 0.35
N LYS A 122 -46.47 -20.72 1.00
CA LYS A 122 -46.62 -20.84 2.46
C LYS A 122 -45.33 -21.35 3.12
N ARG A 123 -44.19 -20.70 2.89
CA ARG A 123 -43.01 -20.83 3.75
C ARG A 123 -42.88 -19.53 4.53
N LEU A 124 -43.00 -19.62 5.85
CA LEU A 124 -42.78 -18.51 6.78
C LEU A 124 -41.36 -17.98 6.55
N SER A 125 -41.22 -16.97 5.69
CA SER A 125 -39.93 -16.40 5.36
C SER A 125 -39.40 -15.67 6.58
N LYS A 126 -38.14 -15.94 6.93
CA LYS A 126 -37.36 -15.25 7.98
C LYS A 126 -37.47 -13.71 7.86
N ALA A 127 -37.72 -13.21 6.65
CA ALA A 127 -37.99 -11.80 6.37
C ALA A 127 -39.29 -11.28 6.99
N ASN A 128 -40.37 -12.08 7.06
CA ASN A 128 -41.61 -11.66 7.71
C ASN A 128 -41.44 -11.60 9.24
N ALA A 129 -40.69 -12.54 9.83
CA ALA A 129 -40.35 -12.48 11.25
C ALA A 129 -39.53 -11.23 11.58
N LEU A 130 -38.53 -10.90 10.74
CA LEU A 130 -37.75 -9.67 10.86
C LEU A 130 -38.63 -8.42 10.73
N ARG A 131 -39.57 -8.41 9.78
CA ARG A 131 -40.49 -7.29 9.57
C ARG A 131 -41.41 -7.08 10.76
N THR A 132 -41.92 -8.16 11.35
CA THR A 132 -42.74 -8.10 12.57
C THR A 132 -41.90 -7.62 13.75
N ALA A 133 -40.66 -8.09 13.89
CA ALA A 133 -39.74 -7.64 14.94
C ALA A 133 -39.42 -6.12 14.82
N VAL A 134 -39.18 -5.62 13.61
CA VAL A 134 -38.95 -4.18 13.37
C VAL A 134 -40.21 -3.35 13.59
N LYS A 135 -41.40 -3.92 13.35
CA LYS A 135 -42.67 -3.22 13.57
C LYS A 135 -43.08 -3.19 15.04
N LEU A 136 -42.62 -4.16 15.83
CA LEU A 136 -42.83 -4.26 17.27
C LEU A 136 -41.73 -3.59 18.09
N SER A 137 -40.56 -3.34 17.49
CA SER A 137 -39.50 -2.59 18.15
C SER A 137 -39.91 -1.13 18.27
N ASP A 138 -39.95 -0.61 19.49
CA ASP A 138 -40.11 0.81 19.77
C ASP A 138 -38.81 1.54 19.42
N PRO A 139 -38.77 2.37 18.35
CA PRO A 139 -37.56 3.05 17.95
C PRO A 139 -37.25 4.17 18.95
N GLN A 140 -36.40 3.88 19.92
CA GLN A 140 -35.88 4.90 20.81
C GLN A 140 -34.97 5.84 20.01
N ALA A 141 -35.33 7.13 19.95
CA ALA A 141 -34.48 8.13 19.32
C ALA A 141 -33.13 8.17 20.06
N LEU A 142 -32.07 7.83 19.35
CA LEU A 142 -30.72 8.01 19.87
C LEU A 142 -30.51 9.51 20.04
N ALA A 143 -30.25 9.94 21.29
CA ALA A 143 -29.87 11.30 21.61
C ALA A 143 -28.73 11.77 20.68
N PRO A 144 -28.61 13.07 20.38
CA PRO A 144 -27.52 13.58 19.55
C PRO A 144 -26.20 13.10 20.16
N ALA A 145 -25.54 12.17 19.47
CA ALA A 145 -24.33 11.54 19.96
C ALA A 145 -23.25 12.62 20.07
N SER A 146 -23.00 13.07 21.29
CA SER A 146 -21.72 13.72 21.60
C SER A 146 -20.64 12.68 21.31
N LEU A 147 -19.74 13.01 20.38
CA LEU A 147 -18.56 12.19 20.10
C LEU A 147 -17.86 11.88 21.42
N PRO A 148 -17.53 10.62 21.73
CA PRO A 148 -16.77 10.29 22.93
C PRO A 148 -15.47 11.11 22.96
N SER A 149 -15.23 11.82 24.05
CA SER A 149 -13.99 12.59 24.26
C SER A 149 -12.74 11.69 24.27
N ASP A 150 -12.93 10.39 24.47
CA ASP A 150 -11.85 9.41 24.52
C ASP A 150 -11.55 8.83 23.14
N SER A 151 -11.03 9.69 22.26
CA SER A 151 -10.63 9.33 20.90
C SER A 151 -9.16 8.93 20.80
N PHE A 152 -8.66 7.94 21.57
CA PHE A 152 -7.25 7.53 21.40
C PHE A 152 -6.91 6.03 21.44
N SER A 153 -7.76 5.16 21.99
CA SER A 153 -7.45 3.72 22.07
C SER A 153 -7.83 2.94 20.81
N GLU A 154 -8.96 3.27 20.18
CA GLU A 154 -9.45 2.53 19.00
C GLU A 154 -8.78 2.93 17.67
N ARG A 155 -8.02 4.03 17.65
CA ARG A 155 -7.21 4.39 16.46
C ARG A 155 -5.92 3.57 16.30
N ARG A 156 -5.66 2.59 17.18
CA ARG A 156 -4.52 1.66 17.02
C ARG A 156 -4.71 0.63 15.90
N TYR A 157 -5.92 0.52 15.34
CA TYR A 157 -6.23 -0.37 14.22
C TYR A 157 -6.23 0.32 12.85
N TYR A 158 -5.54 1.47 12.71
CA TYR A 158 -5.37 2.13 11.43
C TYR A 158 -4.00 1.81 10.81
N ILE A 159 -4.02 1.05 9.71
CA ILE A 159 -3.11 1.13 8.55
C ILE A 159 -1.67 0.63 8.75
N LEU A 160 -1.13 0.66 9.96
CA LEU A 160 0.30 0.48 10.21
C LEU A 160 0.45 -0.74 11.11
N THR A 161 0.93 -1.85 10.57
CA THR A 161 1.15 -3.10 11.31
C THR A 161 2.15 -2.81 12.45
N PRO A 162 1.70 -2.73 13.73
CA PRO A 162 2.63 -2.48 14.81
C PRO A 162 3.45 -3.74 15.03
N TYR A 163 4.74 -3.60 15.38
CA TYR A 163 5.59 -4.74 15.71
C TYR A 163 5.14 -5.41 17.01
N ASN A 164 4.12 -6.27 16.93
CA ASN A 164 3.59 -7.03 18.04
C ASN A 164 4.25 -8.42 18.15
N TYR A 165 4.18 -9.01 19.34
CA TYR A 165 4.88 -10.24 19.76
C TYR A 165 4.78 -11.44 18.80
N VAL A 166 3.69 -11.56 18.02
CA VAL A 166 3.55 -12.59 16.97
C VAL A 166 4.64 -12.46 15.90
N LYS A 167 5.02 -11.22 15.55
CA LYS A 167 6.09 -10.93 14.58
C LYS A 167 7.48 -11.13 15.15
N LYS A 168 7.67 -11.00 16.47
CA LYS A 168 8.93 -11.36 17.14
C LYS A 168 9.21 -12.85 17.03
N ILE A 169 8.19 -13.69 17.20
CA ILE A 169 8.31 -15.14 17.06
C ILE A 169 8.59 -15.52 15.60
N GLU A 170 7.90 -14.89 14.65
CA GLU A 170 8.16 -15.09 13.21
C GLU A 170 9.60 -14.69 12.84
N HIS A 171 10.09 -13.58 13.37
CA HIS A 171 11.47 -13.13 13.18
C HIS A 171 12.48 -14.08 13.81
N LEU A 172 12.23 -14.56 15.03
CA LEU A 172 13.14 -15.48 15.74
C LEU A 172 13.26 -16.81 14.97
N TRP A 173 12.13 -17.36 14.52
CA TRP A 173 12.09 -18.63 13.79
C TRP A 173 12.76 -18.52 12.42
N LYS A 174 12.55 -17.39 11.71
CA LYS A 174 13.18 -17.14 10.41
C LYS A 174 14.67 -16.77 10.52
N SER A 175 15.06 -16.03 11.56
CA SER A 175 16.46 -15.65 11.85
C SER A 175 17.31 -16.83 12.33
N LEU A 176 16.70 -17.88 12.89
CA LEU A 176 17.40 -19.12 13.26
C LEU A 176 17.72 -20.00 12.03
N SER A 177 17.02 -19.79 10.91
CA SER A 177 17.15 -20.65 9.73
C SER A 177 17.93 -20.03 8.57
N GLN A 178 18.04 -18.69 8.46
CA GLN A 178 18.64 -18.02 7.28
C GLN A 178 18.95 -16.52 7.49
N ASP A 179 19.66 -15.93 6.52
CA ASP A 179 20.22 -14.57 6.55
C ASP A 179 19.22 -13.46 6.92
N LYS A 180 19.54 -12.75 8.00
CA LYS A 180 18.72 -11.69 8.64
C LYS A 180 18.37 -10.53 7.70
N HIS A 181 19.21 -10.23 6.71
CA HIS A 181 19.01 -9.11 5.78
C HIS A 181 17.99 -9.39 4.66
N ALA A 182 17.66 -10.66 4.40
CA ALA A 182 16.74 -11.04 3.32
C ALA A 182 15.25 -11.01 3.74
N ILE A 183 14.96 -10.93 5.03
CA ILE A 183 13.62 -11.16 5.60
C ILE A 183 12.91 -9.83 5.88
N SER A 184 11.64 -9.70 5.49
CA SER A 184 10.86 -8.47 5.71
C SER A 184 10.65 -8.14 7.19
N ALA A 185 10.46 -9.14 8.06
CA ALA A 185 9.99 -8.97 9.43
C ALA A 185 11.11 -8.68 10.46
N VAL A 186 11.92 -7.64 10.29
CA VAL A 186 13.05 -7.29 11.17
C VAL A 186 12.71 -6.16 12.16
N ASN A 187 13.62 -5.85 13.09
CA ASN A 187 13.50 -4.69 13.98
C ASN A 187 13.14 -3.42 13.17
N PRO A 188 12.19 -2.58 13.61
CA PRO A 188 11.78 -1.38 12.87
C PRO A 188 12.92 -0.46 12.43
N LYS A 189 14.01 -0.33 13.22
CA LYS A 189 15.20 0.44 12.85
C LYS A 189 15.99 -0.23 11.72
N GLU A 190 16.22 -1.53 11.80
CA GLU A 190 16.90 -2.30 10.76
C GLU A 190 16.07 -2.34 9.47
N TYR A 191 14.74 -2.43 9.61
CA TYR A 191 13.80 -2.34 8.50
C TYR A 191 13.94 -1.01 7.76
N ALA A 192 13.92 0.08 8.53
CA ALA A 192 14.05 1.44 8.03
C ALA A 192 15.36 1.66 7.25
N GLU A 193 16.49 1.24 7.82
CA GLU A 193 17.79 1.35 7.16
C GLU A 193 17.85 0.54 5.85
N ARG A 194 17.37 -0.70 5.88
CA ARG A 194 17.33 -1.55 4.68
C ARG A 194 16.44 -0.94 3.60
N PHE A 195 15.25 -0.51 3.97
CA PHE A 195 14.29 0.11 3.05
C PHE A 195 14.91 1.36 2.42
N LEU A 196 15.45 2.27 3.24
CA LEU A 196 16.08 3.51 2.76
C LEU A 196 17.25 3.21 1.82
N ARG A 197 18.11 2.26 2.18
CA ARG A 197 19.23 1.83 1.33
C ARG A 197 18.72 1.35 -0.02
N PHE A 198 17.72 0.48 -0.04
CA PHE A 198 17.16 -0.03 -1.28
C PHE A 198 16.56 1.09 -2.14
N MET A 199 15.80 2.01 -1.54
CA MET A 199 15.21 3.15 -2.28
C MET A 199 16.28 4.05 -2.90
N ILE A 200 17.36 4.33 -2.19
CA ILE A 200 18.48 5.12 -2.72
C ILE A 200 19.14 4.38 -3.90
N HIS A 201 19.35 3.07 -3.80
CA HIS A 201 19.91 2.27 -4.90
C HIS A 201 18.96 2.13 -6.09
N ALA A 202 17.65 2.25 -5.87
CA ALA A 202 16.64 2.21 -6.93
C ALA A 202 16.64 3.48 -7.79
N ILE A 203 17.25 4.59 -7.34
CA ILE A 203 17.40 5.82 -8.12
C ILE A 203 18.62 5.71 -9.02
N LYS A 204 18.50 6.14 -10.28
CA LYS A 204 19.64 6.24 -11.20
C LYS A 204 20.58 7.34 -10.70
N VAL A 205 21.80 6.96 -10.35
CA VAL A 205 22.86 7.91 -10.00
C VAL A 205 23.50 8.37 -11.29
N ASN A 206 23.35 9.66 -11.62
CA ASN A 206 24.24 10.30 -12.58
C ASN A 206 25.55 10.63 -11.86
N ASN A 207 26.68 10.51 -12.56
CA ASN A 207 28.04 10.70 -12.03
C ASN A 207 28.27 12.05 -11.32
N ASP A 208 27.34 13.01 -11.43
CA ASP A 208 27.38 14.32 -10.77
C ASP A 208 27.11 14.31 -9.25
N VAL A 209 26.84 13.14 -8.65
CA VAL A 209 26.49 13.01 -7.21
C VAL A 209 27.62 12.44 -6.36
N ILE A 210 28.61 11.78 -6.97
CA ILE A 210 29.77 11.28 -6.24
C ILE A 210 30.53 12.46 -5.60
N SER A 211 30.61 13.61 -6.29
CA SER A 211 31.20 14.85 -5.77
C SER A 211 30.48 15.42 -4.54
N VAL A 212 29.15 15.29 -4.44
CA VAL A 212 28.35 15.81 -3.31
C VAL A 212 28.41 14.90 -2.08
N LEU A 213 28.59 13.59 -2.28
CA LEU A 213 28.79 12.62 -1.20
C LEU A 213 30.25 12.58 -0.70
N GLU A 214 31.20 13.00 -1.53
CA GLU A 214 32.62 13.11 -1.15
C GLU A 214 32.97 14.47 -0.51
N SER A 215 32.32 15.57 -0.91
CA SER A 215 32.58 16.91 -0.33
C SER A 215 32.17 17.05 1.14
N ASN A 216 31.33 16.16 1.67
CA ASN A 216 30.86 16.18 3.06
C ASN A 216 31.66 15.24 3.99
N ARG A 217 32.79 14.69 3.54
CA ARG A 217 33.59 13.76 4.36
C ARG A 217 34.82 14.35 5.06
N HIS A 218 35.18 15.61 4.84
CA HIS A 218 36.11 16.33 5.74
C HIS A 218 35.98 17.86 5.61
N PRO A 219 35.66 18.54 6.72
CA PRO A 219 36.58 19.55 7.21
C PRO A 219 36.94 19.26 8.67
N HIS A 220 38.19 19.58 9.02
CA HIS A 220 38.83 19.47 10.34
C HIS A 220 39.53 18.14 10.65
N SER A 221 40.79 18.08 10.25
CA SER A 221 41.89 17.84 11.19
C SER A 221 43.13 18.53 10.65
N GLU A 222 43.46 19.68 11.25
CA GLU A 222 44.85 20.15 11.35
C GLU A 222 45.70 19.13 12.11
#